data_AF-A0A4Y7PG78-F1
#
_entry.id   AF-A0A4Y7PG78-F1
#
_cell.length_a   1.000
_cell.length_b   1.000
_cell.length_c   1.000
_cell.angle_alpha   90.00
_cell.angle_beta   90.00
_cell.angle_gamma   90.00
#
_symmetry.space_group_name_H-M   'P 1'
#
loop_
_entity.id
_entity.type
_entity.pdbx_description
1 polymer ?
#
loop_
_entity_poly.entity_id
_entity_poly.type
_entity_poly.pdbx_seq_one_letter_code
_entity_poly.pdbx_strand_id
1 'polypeptide(L)'
;MQEEEDHGVTAENGIAVVLAQPGGEENRVFGVLAGRPPGSDWDEEVVPGAYWELDQTKDECKFDPKDLKHRRGRFPVQATGISYGGGQEVSTSETKRLLASPSIIRIAGYANYAFQTWAPRLYDAYVHTMDELYARNPQLRPNFDNSIFASATINFGPSAACFPHVDELNMPYRWCAITALGDFDPARGGHLVLWDLKMIIEFPAGSTILIPSATIRHSNIPV
;
A
#
# COMPACT_ATOMS: atom_id res chain seq x y z
N MET A 1 24.57 -20.06 -25.91
CA MET A 1 23.34 -19.60 -25.25
C MET A 1 23.71 -19.39 -23.80
N GLN A 2 23.85 -18.14 -23.37
CA GLN A 2 23.99 -17.80 -21.96
C GLN A 2 22.61 -17.94 -21.34
N GLU A 3 22.50 -18.76 -20.30
CA GLU A 3 21.33 -18.81 -19.43
C GLU A 3 21.19 -17.45 -18.76
N GLU A 4 20.06 -16.78 -18.97
CA GLU A 4 19.66 -15.63 -18.16
C GLU A 4 19.36 -16.16 -16.76
N GLU A 5 20.19 -15.77 -15.78
CA GLU A 5 19.89 -15.98 -14.36
C GLU A 5 18.65 -15.14 -14.02
N ASP A 6 17.59 -15.83 -13.61
CA ASP A 6 16.37 -15.24 -13.10
C ASP A 6 16.66 -14.55 -11.76
N HIS A 7 16.73 -13.22 -11.78
CA HIS A 7 16.93 -12.38 -10.59
C HIS A 7 15.61 -12.06 -9.88
N GLY A 8 14.76 -13.07 -9.69
CA GLY A 8 13.55 -12.94 -8.88
C GLY A 8 13.89 -12.45 -7.47
N VAL A 9 13.45 -11.24 -7.13
CA VAL A 9 13.54 -10.71 -5.76
C VAL A 9 12.26 -11.12 -5.05
N THR A 10 12.37 -12.00 -4.06
CA THR A 10 11.23 -12.44 -3.26
C THR A 10 11.15 -11.65 -1.95
N ALA A 11 9.93 -11.34 -1.51
CA ALA A 11 9.68 -10.73 -0.19
C ALA A 11 9.53 -11.80 0.93
N GLU A 12 9.98 -13.04 0.69
CA GLU A 12 9.82 -14.13 1.62
C GLU A 12 10.93 -14.14 2.68
N ASN A 13 10.55 -14.42 3.94
CA ASN A 13 11.41 -14.64 5.11
C ASN A 13 11.96 -13.40 5.84
N GLY A 14 11.11 -12.43 6.21
CA GLY A 14 11.42 -11.44 7.25
C GLY A 14 12.64 -10.55 7.01
N ILE A 15 13.28 -10.67 5.85
CA ILE A 15 14.42 -9.86 5.41
C ILE A 15 13.82 -8.80 4.50
N ALA A 16 13.92 -7.55 4.95
CA ALA A 16 13.54 -6.44 4.11
C ALA A 16 14.59 -6.27 2.99
N VAL A 17 14.12 -6.09 1.75
CA VAL A 17 14.99 -5.80 0.61
C VAL A 17 14.93 -4.32 0.28
N VAL A 18 16.10 -3.70 0.31
CA VAL A 18 16.27 -2.25 0.13
C VAL A 18 16.42 -1.92 -1.35
N LEU A 19 15.63 -0.95 -1.83
CA LEU A 19 15.82 -0.33 -3.14
C LEU A 19 16.70 0.91 -2.95
N ALA A 20 17.94 0.84 -3.46
CA ALA A 20 18.92 1.91 -3.32
C ALA A 20 19.46 2.36 -4.67
N GLN A 21 19.70 3.67 -4.83
CA GLN A 21 20.35 4.21 -6.01
C GLN A 21 21.88 4.06 -5.86
N PRO A 22 22.57 3.28 -6.72
CA PRO A 22 24.02 3.17 -6.69
C PRO A 22 24.69 4.44 -7.24
N GLY A 23 25.85 4.79 -6.67
CA GLY A 23 26.74 5.82 -7.23
C GLY A 23 26.51 7.28 -6.77
N GLY A 24 25.68 7.52 -5.76
CA GLY A 24 25.68 8.77 -4.98
C GLY A 24 26.64 8.70 -3.79
N GLU A 25 26.94 9.83 -3.14
CA GLU A 25 27.87 9.88 -2.00
C GLU A 25 27.45 9.00 -0.81
N GLU A 26 26.21 8.51 -0.73
CA GLU A 26 25.68 7.77 0.43
C GLU A 26 24.63 6.66 0.13
N ASN A 27 24.73 5.89 -0.98
CA ASN A 27 23.80 4.76 -1.27
C ASN A 27 22.34 4.99 -0.81
N ARG A 28 21.66 5.94 -1.44
CA ARG A 28 20.37 6.44 -0.93
C ARG A 28 19.26 5.40 -1.09
N VAL A 29 18.69 4.97 0.02
CA VAL A 29 17.46 4.17 0.04
C VAL A 29 16.29 5.03 -0.43
N PHE A 30 15.57 4.55 -1.44
CA PHE A 30 14.38 5.21 -1.97
C PHE A 30 13.14 4.33 -1.90
N GLY A 31 13.23 3.08 -1.47
CA GLY A 31 12.09 2.21 -1.21
C GLY A 31 12.54 0.93 -0.50
N VAL A 32 11.57 0.16 -0.01
CA VAL A 32 11.84 -1.11 0.68
C VAL A 32 10.71 -2.09 0.48
N LEU A 33 11.06 -3.33 0.16
CA LEU A 33 10.19 -4.49 0.35
C LEU A 33 10.25 -4.84 1.83
N ALA A 34 9.28 -4.37 2.61
CA ALA A 34 9.28 -4.54 4.06
C ALA A 34 8.94 -5.98 4.49
N GLY A 35 8.27 -6.74 3.61
CA GLY A 35 7.86 -8.11 3.87
C GLY A 35 6.65 -8.13 4.79
N ARG A 36 6.65 -9.06 5.76
CA ARG A 36 5.59 -9.25 6.75
C ARG A 36 6.18 -9.25 8.17
N PRO A 37 5.40 -8.90 9.21
CA PRO A 37 5.82 -9.09 10.59
C PRO A 37 6.17 -10.55 10.89
N PRO A 38 7.08 -10.82 11.84
CA PRO A 38 7.26 -12.17 12.36
C PRO A 38 6.06 -12.56 13.24
N GLY A 39 5.58 -13.80 13.09
CA GLY A 39 4.50 -14.36 13.90
C GLY A 39 3.50 -15.15 13.07
N SER A 40 3.06 -16.32 13.56
CA SER A 40 2.08 -17.15 12.83
C SER A 40 0.71 -16.49 12.77
N ASP A 41 0.36 -15.68 13.76
CA ASP A 41 -0.91 -14.97 13.85
C ASP A 41 -1.11 -13.97 12.70
N TRP A 42 -0.03 -13.46 12.09
CA TRP A 42 -0.15 -12.60 10.90
C TRP A 42 -0.77 -13.36 9.74
N ASP A 43 -0.22 -14.52 9.42
CA ASP A 43 -0.63 -15.34 8.28
C ASP A 43 -1.92 -16.12 8.59
N GLU A 44 -2.11 -16.55 9.84
CA GLU A 44 -3.25 -17.38 10.27
C GLU A 44 -4.51 -16.55 10.60
N GLU A 45 -4.37 -15.32 11.06
CA GLU A 45 -5.50 -14.51 11.55
C GLU A 45 -5.61 -13.14 10.88
N VAL A 46 -4.50 -12.37 10.82
CA VAL A 46 -4.56 -10.97 10.34
C VAL A 46 -4.89 -10.92 8.86
N VAL A 47 -4.11 -11.62 8.02
CA VAL A 47 -4.28 -11.58 6.57
C VAL A 47 -5.63 -12.16 6.14
N PRO A 48 -6.04 -13.37 6.63
CA PRO A 48 -7.36 -13.90 6.30
C PRO A 48 -8.51 -13.02 6.82
N GLY A 49 -8.39 -12.50 8.04
CA GLY A 49 -9.39 -11.61 8.62
C GLY A 49 -9.53 -10.29 7.86
N ALA A 50 -8.42 -9.69 7.43
CA ALA A 50 -8.44 -8.50 6.59
C ALA A 50 -9.08 -8.78 5.24
N TYR A 51 -8.73 -9.90 4.59
CA TYR A 51 -9.31 -10.25 3.30
C TYR A 51 -10.82 -10.50 3.41
N TRP A 52 -11.27 -11.21 4.46
CA TRP A 52 -12.69 -11.40 4.75
C TRP A 52 -13.42 -10.07 4.93
N GLU A 53 -12.87 -9.14 5.72
CA GLU A 53 -13.48 -7.82 5.92
C GLU A 53 -13.58 -7.01 4.63
N LEU A 54 -12.58 -7.10 3.74
CA LEU A 54 -12.62 -6.45 2.43
C LEU A 54 -13.75 -7.01 1.58
N ASP A 55 -13.92 -8.34 1.55
CA ASP A 55 -14.97 -9.01 0.78
C ASP A 55 -16.37 -8.65 1.30
N GLN A 56 -16.59 -8.70 2.61
CA GLN A 56 -17.85 -8.28 3.22
C GLN A 56 -18.15 -6.79 2.96
N THR A 57 -17.15 -5.92 3.15
CA THR A 57 -17.31 -4.47 2.96
C THR A 57 -17.64 -4.15 1.49
N LYS A 58 -17.05 -4.88 0.54
CA LYS A 58 -17.32 -4.69 -0.88
C LYS A 58 -18.81 -4.89 -1.21
N ASP A 59 -19.42 -5.93 -0.67
CA ASP A 59 -20.83 -6.25 -0.92
C ASP A 59 -21.80 -5.22 -0.31
N GLU A 60 -21.35 -4.52 0.74
CA GLU A 60 -22.09 -3.44 1.39
C GLU A 60 -21.90 -2.07 0.70
N CYS A 61 -20.74 -1.87 0.06
CA CYS A 61 -20.38 -0.63 -0.60
C CYS A 61 -21.21 -0.37 -1.87
N LYS A 62 -21.53 0.91 -2.09
CA LYS A 62 -22.06 1.40 -3.38
C LYS A 62 -20.96 2.11 -4.13
N PHE A 63 -20.66 1.63 -5.32
CA PHE A 63 -19.62 2.19 -6.18
C PHE A 63 -20.23 3.01 -7.30
N ASP A 64 -19.74 4.24 -7.50
CA ASP A 64 -20.06 4.99 -8.70
C ASP A 64 -19.36 4.35 -9.92
N PRO A 65 -19.83 4.61 -11.16
CA PRO A 65 -19.16 4.11 -12.36
C PRO A 65 -17.67 4.47 -12.45
N LYS A 66 -17.27 5.63 -11.92
CA LYS A 66 -15.87 6.08 -11.86
C LYS A 66 -15.01 5.23 -10.91
N ASP A 67 -15.63 4.64 -9.89
CA ASP A 67 -14.97 3.79 -8.88
C ASP A 67 -14.82 2.35 -9.37
N LEU A 68 -15.55 1.96 -10.42
CA LEU A 68 -15.44 0.65 -11.07
C LEU A 68 -14.51 0.65 -12.29
N LYS A 69 -14.38 1.80 -12.96
CA LYS A 69 -13.57 1.98 -14.17
C LYS A 69 -12.79 3.29 -14.08
N HIS A 70 -11.53 3.18 -13.68
CA HIS A 70 -10.65 4.32 -13.43
C HIS A 70 -9.32 4.17 -14.18
N ARG A 71 -8.45 5.20 -14.08
CA ARG A 71 -7.14 5.21 -14.75
C ARG A 71 -6.23 4.05 -14.34
N ARG A 72 -6.38 3.57 -13.09
CA ARG A 72 -5.54 2.49 -12.53
C ARG A 72 -6.04 1.10 -12.89
N GLY A 73 -7.28 0.91 -13.31
CA GLY A 73 -7.79 -0.44 -13.51
C GLY A 73 -9.29 -0.54 -13.75
N ARG A 74 -9.79 -1.78 -13.69
CA ARG A 74 -11.20 -2.17 -13.90
C ARG A 74 -11.65 -3.04 -12.74
N PHE A 75 -11.68 -2.47 -11.55
CA PHE A 75 -12.09 -3.10 -10.31
C PHE A 75 -12.68 -2.03 -9.36
N PRO A 76 -13.48 -2.40 -8.35
CA PRO A 76 -14.02 -1.42 -7.41
C PRO A 76 -12.91 -0.85 -6.52
N VAL A 77 -12.87 0.48 -6.39
CA VAL A 77 -11.91 1.18 -5.52
C VAL A 77 -12.64 2.14 -4.58
N GLN A 78 -12.18 2.23 -3.34
CA GLN A 78 -12.64 3.24 -2.39
C GLN A 78 -11.44 3.95 -1.76
N ALA A 79 -11.39 5.27 -1.89
CA ALA A 79 -10.39 6.11 -1.23
C ALA A 79 -10.98 6.78 0.02
N THR A 80 -10.20 6.88 1.08
CA THR A 80 -10.62 7.48 2.37
C THR A 80 -9.49 8.26 3.04
N GLY A 81 -9.87 9.21 3.90
CA GLY A 81 -8.96 10.00 4.71
C GLY A 81 -8.76 11.42 4.20
N ILE A 82 -7.66 12.02 4.63
CA ILE A 82 -7.33 13.42 4.38
C ILE A 82 -6.62 13.53 3.04
N SER A 83 -7.19 14.32 2.12
CA SER A 83 -6.59 14.66 0.83
C SER A 83 -6.78 16.13 0.49
N TYR A 84 -6.04 16.61 -0.51
CA TYR A 84 -6.14 17.98 -1.00
C TYR A 84 -6.53 17.97 -2.49
N GLY A 85 -7.59 18.71 -2.82
CA GLY A 85 -8.16 18.77 -4.18
C GLY A 85 -9.07 17.57 -4.49
N GLY A 86 -10.19 17.82 -5.19
CA GLY A 86 -11.08 16.76 -5.66
C GLY A 86 -12.30 16.44 -4.79
N GLY A 87 -12.52 17.19 -3.70
CA GLY A 87 -13.78 17.14 -2.93
C GLY A 87 -14.06 15.79 -2.27
N GLN A 88 -13.03 15.10 -1.79
CA GLN A 88 -13.20 13.80 -1.14
C GLN A 88 -14.21 13.91 0.01
N GLU A 89 -15.31 13.17 -0.13
CA GLU A 89 -16.40 13.20 0.84
C GLU A 89 -16.04 12.39 2.10
N VAL A 90 -16.78 12.64 3.18
CA VAL A 90 -16.62 11.91 4.45
C VAL A 90 -16.73 10.41 4.20
N SER A 91 -15.83 9.63 4.78
CA SER A 91 -15.83 8.16 4.68
C SER A 91 -17.21 7.58 4.99
N THR A 92 -17.65 6.65 4.16
CA THR A 92 -18.94 5.95 4.32
C THR A 92 -18.97 5.11 5.60
N SER A 93 -20.15 4.67 6.03
CA SER A 93 -20.32 3.79 7.19
C SER A 93 -19.53 2.49 7.05
N GLU A 94 -19.56 1.91 5.85
CA GLU A 94 -18.93 0.64 5.49
C GLU A 94 -17.41 0.79 5.54
N THR A 95 -16.89 1.88 4.97
CA THR A 95 -15.45 2.19 5.03
C THR A 95 -15.00 2.40 6.47
N LYS A 96 -15.78 3.12 7.30
CA LYS A 96 -15.45 3.31 8.73
C LYS A 96 -15.43 1.99 9.50
N ARG A 97 -16.38 1.08 9.23
CA ARG A 97 -16.41 -0.27 9.82
C ARG A 97 -15.16 -1.04 9.42
N LEU A 98 -14.78 -1.00 8.15
CA LEU A 98 -13.57 -1.64 7.65
C LEU A 98 -12.30 -1.09 8.33
N LEU A 99 -12.15 0.24 8.43
CA LEU A 99 -11.01 0.86 9.10
C LEU A 99 -10.96 0.57 10.61
N ALA A 100 -12.09 0.22 11.22
CA ALA A 100 -12.17 -0.20 12.62
C ALA A 100 -11.86 -1.70 12.82
N SER A 101 -11.68 -2.48 11.75
CA SER A 101 -11.32 -3.91 11.86
C SER A 101 -9.96 -4.08 12.53
N PRO A 102 -9.82 -4.99 13.52
CA PRO A 102 -8.54 -5.30 14.15
C PRO A 102 -7.45 -5.67 13.13
N SER A 103 -7.79 -6.45 12.10
CA SER A 103 -6.82 -6.88 11.09
C SER A 103 -6.34 -5.71 10.23
N ILE A 104 -7.24 -4.80 9.83
CA ILE A 104 -6.87 -3.62 9.04
C ILE A 104 -6.04 -2.63 9.87
N ILE A 105 -6.38 -2.44 11.16
CA ILE A 105 -5.59 -1.64 12.08
C ILE A 105 -4.17 -2.21 12.24
N ARG A 106 -4.04 -3.54 12.34
CA ARG A 106 -2.73 -4.20 12.42
C ARG A 106 -1.89 -4.00 11.14
N ILE A 107 -2.51 -4.09 9.96
CA ILE A 107 -1.86 -3.79 8.68
C ILE A 107 -1.40 -2.34 8.60
N ALA A 108 -2.26 -1.40 8.97
CA ALA A 108 -1.91 0.03 9.00
C ALA A 108 -0.76 0.32 9.97
N GLY A 109 -0.76 -0.33 11.15
CA GLY A 109 0.29 -0.21 12.14
C GLY A 109 1.63 -0.76 11.67
N TYR A 110 1.64 -1.92 11.00
CA TYR A 110 2.87 -2.48 10.44
C TYR A 110 3.44 -1.61 9.32
N ALA A 111 2.59 -1.13 8.40
CA ALA A 111 2.99 -0.20 7.36
C ALA A 111 3.63 1.07 7.95
N ASN A 112 3.04 1.61 9.02
CA ASN A 112 3.57 2.77 9.74
C ASN A 112 4.94 2.47 10.39
N TYR A 113 5.06 1.35 11.10
CA TYR A 113 6.30 0.92 11.74
C TYR A 113 7.42 0.71 10.73
N ALA A 114 7.14 0.02 9.62
CA ALA A 114 8.10 -0.18 8.54
C ALA A 114 8.56 1.16 7.96
N PHE A 115 7.64 2.11 7.77
CA PHE A 115 7.97 3.43 7.25
C PHE A 115 8.87 4.22 8.21
N GLN A 116 8.55 4.23 9.50
CA GLN A 116 9.37 4.86 10.54
C GLN A 116 10.79 4.26 10.59
N THR A 117 10.89 2.94 10.45
CA THR A 117 12.16 2.20 10.50
C THR A 117 13.06 2.52 9.31
N TRP A 118 12.50 2.48 8.10
CA TRP A 118 13.29 2.54 6.87
C TRP A 118 13.49 3.95 6.31
N ALA A 119 12.66 4.91 6.71
CA ALA A 119 12.77 6.30 6.25
C ALA A 119 12.48 7.31 7.38
N PRO A 120 13.19 7.26 8.54
CA PRO A 120 12.85 8.03 9.74
C PRO A 120 12.78 9.55 9.49
N ARG A 121 13.73 10.10 8.72
CA ARG A 121 13.72 11.54 8.37
C ARG A 121 12.50 11.94 7.54
N LEU A 122 12.05 11.04 6.65
CA LEU A 122 10.86 11.29 5.84
C LEU A 122 9.59 11.09 6.69
N TYR A 123 9.59 10.10 7.58
CA TYR A 123 8.55 9.89 8.57
C TYR A 123 8.32 11.15 9.43
N ASP A 124 9.39 11.76 9.96
CA ASP A 124 9.30 13.01 10.74
C ASP A 124 8.68 14.15 9.92
N ALA A 125 8.98 14.23 8.62
CA ALA A 125 8.35 15.20 7.73
C ALA A 125 6.84 14.95 7.54
N TYR A 126 6.40 13.68 7.57
CA TYR A 126 4.98 13.35 7.58
C TYR A 126 4.33 13.77 8.89
N VAL A 127 4.95 13.43 10.02
CA VAL A 127 4.47 13.83 11.36
C VAL A 127 4.27 15.33 11.42
N HIS A 128 5.31 16.11 11.09
CA HIS A 128 5.22 17.56 11.10
C HIS A 128 4.10 18.10 10.20
N THR A 129 3.95 17.55 8.99
CA THR A 129 2.86 17.96 8.08
C THR A 129 1.49 17.67 8.69
N MET A 130 1.30 16.48 9.26
CA MET A 130 0.02 16.08 9.83
C MET A 130 -0.32 16.91 11.07
N ASP A 131 0.66 17.19 11.93
CA ASP A 131 0.49 18.07 13.09
C ASP A 131 0.06 19.48 12.67
N GLU A 132 0.69 20.05 11.64
CA GLU A 132 0.28 21.35 11.11
C GLU A 132 -1.14 21.32 10.54
N LEU A 133 -1.52 20.24 9.83
CA LEU A 133 -2.86 20.08 9.27
C LEU A 133 -3.91 19.99 10.38
N TYR A 134 -3.66 19.21 11.43
CA TYR A 134 -4.57 19.08 12.57
C TYR A 134 -4.67 20.39 13.38
N ALA A 135 -3.57 21.12 13.54
CA ALA A 135 -3.58 22.42 14.20
C ALA A 135 -4.42 23.46 13.42
N ARG A 136 -4.32 23.46 12.08
CA ARG A 136 -5.08 24.38 11.22
C ARG A 136 -6.54 23.98 11.05
N ASN A 137 -6.85 22.69 11.07
CA ASN A 137 -8.21 22.19 10.99
C ASN A 137 -8.45 21.05 12.01
N PRO A 138 -8.91 21.40 13.22
CA PRO A 138 -9.19 20.43 14.27
C PRO A 138 -10.36 19.49 13.99
N GLN A 139 -11.06 19.61 12.85
CA GLN A 139 -12.11 18.67 12.44
C GLN A 139 -11.56 17.47 11.66
N LEU A 140 -10.32 17.56 11.15
CA LEU A 140 -9.67 16.45 10.46
C LEU A 140 -9.44 15.29 11.44
N ARG A 141 -9.60 14.07 10.94
CA ARG A 141 -9.39 12.84 11.71
C ARG A 141 -8.47 11.91 10.92
N PRO A 142 -7.52 11.24 11.59
CA PRO A 142 -6.73 10.19 10.94
C PRO A 142 -7.64 9.02 10.55
N ASN A 143 -7.18 8.23 9.57
CA ASN A 143 -7.82 6.94 9.27
C ASN A 143 -7.58 5.93 10.42
N PHE A 144 -6.39 5.96 11.02
CA PHE A 144 -5.99 5.08 12.11
C PHE A 144 -5.14 5.84 13.12
N ASP A 145 -5.36 5.58 14.41
CA ASP A 145 -4.57 6.20 15.48
C ASP A 145 -3.10 5.73 15.49
N ASN A 146 -2.82 4.57 14.89
CA ASN A 146 -1.49 3.96 14.82
C ASN A 146 -0.78 4.16 13.47
N SER A 147 -1.23 5.12 12.65
CA SER A 147 -0.67 5.35 11.31
C SER A 147 -0.55 6.83 10.95
N ILE A 148 0.58 7.21 10.37
CA ILE A 148 0.84 8.59 9.91
C ILE A 148 0.34 8.87 8.50
N PHE A 149 -0.13 7.85 7.78
CA PHE A 149 -0.64 8.01 6.42
C PHE A 149 -1.99 8.74 6.44
N ALA A 150 -2.02 9.90 5.79
CA ALA A 150 -3.19 10.78 5.74
C ALA A 150 -4.42 10.12 5.09
N SER A 151 -4.18 9.27 4.09
CA SER A 151 -5.21 8.63 3.28
C SER A 151 -4.89 7.15 3.04
N ALA A 152 -5.93 6.39 2.73
CA ALA A 152 -5.84 4.99 2.34
C ALA A 152 -6.71 4.75 1.11
N THR A 153 -6.34 3.78 0.28
CA THR A 153 -7.15 3.33 -0.86
C THR A 153 -7.32 1.82 -0.74
N ILE A 154 -8.56 1.35 -0.80
CA ILE A 154 -8.91 -0.06 -0.81
C ILE A 154 -9.21 -0.45 -2.26
N ASN A 155 -8.46 -1.41 -2.78
CA ASN A 155 -8.71 -2.03 -4.08
C ASN A 155 -9.45 -3.36 -3.85
N PHE A 156 -10.73 -3.43 -4.19
CA PHE A 156 -11.54 -4.61 -3.89
C PHE A 156 -11.39 -5.70 -4.96
N GLY A 157 -11.41 -6.96 -4.50
CA GLY A 157 -11.35 -8.16 -5.34
C GLY A 157 -12.62 -8.41 -6.18
N PRO A 158 -12.69 -9.55 -6.91
CA PRO A 158 -11.83 -10.73 -6.76
C PRO A 158 -10.49 -10.63 -7.52
N SER A 159 -10.30 -9.66 -8.40
CA SER A 159 -9.02 -9.44 -9.11
C SER A 159 -8.75 -7.95 -9.25
N ALA A 160 -8.04 -7.39 -8.27
CA ALA A 160 -7.61 -5.99 -8.28
C ALA A 160 -6.29 -5.84 -9.06
N ALA A 161 -6.34 -6.00 -10.38
CA ALA A 161 -5.18 -5.84 -11.26
C ALA A 161 -5.06 -4.41 -11.78
N CYS A 162 -3.99 -3.73 -11.40
CA CYS A 162 -3.72 -2.37 -11.84
C CYS A 162 -3.03 -2.34 -13.21
N PHE A 163 -3.40 -1.40 -14.06
CA PHE A 163 -2.59 -0.98 -15.21
C PHE A 163 -1.32 -0.25 -14.73
N PRO A 164 -0.25 -0.20 -15.54
CA PRO A 164 0.93 0.61 -15.24
C PRO A 164 0.56 2.08 -15.02
N HIS A 165 0.89 2.61 -13.84
CA HIS A 165 0.58 3.99 -13.49
C HIS A 165 1.56 4.56 -12.46
N VAL A 166 1.45 5.86 -12.21
CA VAL A 166 1.98 6.53 -11.02
C VAL A 166 0.83 7.14 -10.24
N ASP A 167 1.03 7.36 -8.95
CA ASP A 167 0.08 8.09 -8.13
C ASP A 167 0.31 9.60 -8.25
N GLU A 168 -0.12 10.15 -9.37
CA GLU A 168 0.10 11.56 -9.76
C GLU A 168 -0.42 12.61 -8.77
N LEU A 169 -1.32 12.23 -7.85
CA LEU A 169 -1.85 13.12 -6.81
C LEU A 169 -1.04 13.08 -5.50
N ASN A 170 -0.11 12.13 -5.37
CA ASN A 170 0.80 12.07 -4.22
C ASN A 170 1.97 13.03 -4.42
N MET A 171 2.56 13.49 -3.31
CA MET A 171 3.80 14.29 -3.41
C MET A 171 4.95 13.43 -3.97
N PRO A 172 5.74 13.92 -4.94
CA PRO A 172 6.73 13.11 -5.65
C PRO A 172 7.75 12.35 -4.78
N TYR A 173 8.20 12.97 -3.69
CA TYR A 173 9.21 12.42 -2.79
C TYR A 173 8.63 11.59 -1.63
N ARG A 174 7.29 11.58 -1.49
CA ARG A 174 6.59 10.87 -0.41
C ARG A 174 6.42 9.40 -0.79
N TRP A 175 6.62 8.52 0.19
CA TRP A 175 6.41 7.10 0.04
C TRP A 175 4.97 6.71 0.37
N CYS A 176 4.48 5.68 -0.31
CA CYS A 176 3.24 5.00 -0.01
C CYS A 176 3.55 3.59 0.46
N ALA A 177 2.80 3.13 1.46
CA ALA A 177 2.77 1.73 1.84
C ALA A 177 1.70 1.01 1.02
N ILE A 178 2.07 -0.11 0.40
CA ILE A 178 1.18 -0.97 -0.36
C ILE A 178 1.26 -2.35 0.28
N THR A 179 0.12 -2.92 0.66
CA THR A 179 0.03 -4.26 1.23
C THR A 179 -0.84 -5.13 0.35
N ALA A 180 -0.34 -6.30 -0.07
CA ALA A 180 -1.15 -7.27 -0.80
C ALA A 180 -2.06 -8.02 0.16
N LEU A 181 -3.30 -8.26 -0.25
CA LEU A 181 -4.28 -9.09 0.44
C LEU A 181 -4.99 -9.98 -0.57
N GLY A 182 -5.49 -11.12 -0.12
CA GLY A 182 -6.16 -12.10 -0.95
C GLY A 182 -5.70 -13.51 -0.66
N ASP A 183 -6.35 -14.47 -1.31
CA ASP A 183 -5.98 -15.88 -1.33
C ASP A 183 -5.51 -16.22 -2.75
N PHE A 184 -4.19 -16.23 -2.96
CA PHE A 184 -3.57 -16.49 -4.25
C PHE A 184 -2.17 -17.09 -4.09
N ASP A 185 -1.70 -17.76 -5.15
CA ASP A 185 -0.35 -18.30 -5.22
C ASP A 185 0.62 -17.23 -5.76
N PRO A 186 1.54 -16.70 -4.93
CA PRO A 186 2.42 -15.60 -5.31
C PRO A 186 3.52 -16.00 -6.30
N ALA A 187 3.67 -17.28 -6.62
CA ALA A 187 4.56 -17.74 -7.69
C ALA A 187 3.86 -17.76 -9.07
N ARG A 188 2.52 -17.59 -9.09
CA ARG A 188 1.71 -17.72 -10.32
C ARG A 188 1.00 -16.43 -10.71
N GLY A 189 0.78 -15.52 -9.77
CA GLY A 189 -0.02 -14.32 -9.98
C GLY A 189 0.18 -13.29 -8.88
N GLY A 190 -0.49 -12.15 -9.02
CA GLY A 190 -0.43 -11.06 -8.03
C GLY A 190 0.92 -10.34 -7.92
N HIS A 191 1.92 -10.68 -8.75
CA HIS A 191 3.24 -10.04 -8.74
C HIS A 191 3.13 -8.52 -8.86
N LEU A 192 3.96 -7.81 -8.10
CA LEU A 192 4.14 -6.36 -8.23
C LEU A 192 5.20 -6.08 -9.30
N VAL A 193 4.91 -5.14 -10.18
CA VAL A 193 5.82 -4.73 -11.26
C VAL A 193 6.26 -3.29 -11.02
N LEU A 194 7.57 -3.07 -10.87
CA LEU A 194 8.19 -1.75 -10.80
C LEU A 194 8.89 -1.47 -12.14
N TRP A 195 8.19 -0.80 -13.04
CA TRP A 195 8.56 -0.69 -14.45
C TRP A 195 9.88 0.05 -14.66
N ASP A 196 10.07 1.17 -13.97
CA ASP A 196 11.27 2.00 -14.12
C ASP A 196 12.52 1.30 -13.58
N LEU A 197 12.33 0.35 -12.65
CA LEU A 197 13.40 -0.48 -12.09
C LEU A 197 13.57 -1.80 -12.85
N LYS A 198 12.73 -2.08 -13.86
CA LYS A 198 12.68 -3.36 -14.60
C LYS A 198 12.58 -4.58 -13.68
N MET A 199 11.78 -4.46 -12.62
CA MET A 199 11.67 -5.48 -11.59
C MET A 199 10.24 -6.05 -11.55
N ILE A 200 10.15 -7.38 -11.51
CA ILE A 200 8.94 -8.14 -11.21
C ILE A 200 9.19 -8.82 -9.87
N ILE A 201 8.23 -8.69 -8.95
CA ILE A 201 8.38 -9.08 -7.56
C ILE A 201 7.27 -10.06 -7.24
N GLU A 202 7.62 -11.27 -6.84
CA GLU A 202 6.68 -12.15 -6.15
C GLU A 202 6.25 -11.45 -4.87
N PHE A 203 4.98 -11.10 -4.78
CA PHE A 203 4.45 -10.22 -3.74
C PHE A 203 3.33 -10.94 -2.98
N PRO A 204 3.69 -11.78 -1.97
CA PRO A 204 2.74 -12.58 -1.23
C PRO A 204 1.69 -11.76 -0.50
N ALA A 205 0.49 -12.33 -0.35
CA ALA A 205 -0.53 -11.78 0.54
C ALA A 205 0.05 -11.56 1.95
N GLY A 206 -0.29 -10.44 2.57
CA GLY A 206 0.26 -9.99 3.84
C GLY A 206 1.59 -9.24 3.76
N SER A 207 2.23 -9.19 2.59
CA SER A 207 3.49 -8.44 2.41
C SER A 207 3.23 -6.96 2.16
N THR A 208 4.09 -6.10 2.72
CA THR A 208 4.08 -4.66 2.52
C THR A 208 5.34 -4.20 1.78
N ILE A 209 5.16 -3.26 0.85
CA ILE A 209 6.24 -2.51 0.20
C ILE A 209 6.03 -1.01 0.44
N LEU A 210 7.13 -0.27 0.56
CA LEU A 210 7.16 1.18 0.61
C LEU A 210 7.91 1.73 -0.61
N ILE A 211 7.23 2.54 -1.43
CA ILE A 211 7.81 3.16 -2.63
C ILE A 211 7.34 4.60 -2.81
N PRO A 212 8.10 5.46 -3.51
CA PRO A 212 7.65 6.78 -3.92
C PRO A 212 6.72 6.62 -5.12
N SER A 213 5.46 6.27 -4.85
CA SER A 213 4.48 5.82 -5.84
C SER A 213 4.10 6.89 -6.88
N ALA A 214 4.36 8.17 -6.57
CA ALA A 214 4.22 9.28 -7.51
C ALA A 214 5.32 9.34 -8.58
N THR A 215 6.48 8.70 -8.35
CA THR A 215 7.63 8.78 -9.27
C THR A 215 8.06 7.44 -9.84
N ILE A 216 7.76 6.33 -9.17
CA ILE A 216 8.00 4.99 -9.69
C ILE A 216 6.73 4.47 -10.35
N ARG A 217 6.78 4.24 -11.67
CA ARG A 217 5.69 3.59 -12.40
C ARG A 217 5.55 2.14 -11.95
N HIS A 218 4.36 1.79 -11.49
CA HIS A 218 4.08 0.48 -10.92
C HIS A 218 2.72 -0.07 -11.36
N SER A 219 2.57 -1.39 -11.27
CA SER A 219 1.32 -2.14 -11.47
C SER A 219 1.40 -3.48 -10.75
N ASN A 220 0.35 -4.29 -10.86
CA ASN A 220 0.38 -5.69 -10.49
C ASN A 220 -0.28 -6.54 -11.58
N ILE A 221 0.11 -7.81 -11.67
CA ILE A 221 -0.52 -8.76 -12.59
C ILE A 221 -1.76 -9.41 -11.94
N PRO A 222 -2.72 -9.91 -12.73
CA PRO A 222 -3.84 -10.70 -12.21
C PRO A 222 -3.38 -11.90 -11.36
N VAL A 223 -4.23 -12.29 -10.40
CA VAL A 223 -4.15 -13.56 -9.67
C VAL A 223 -4.80 -14.70 -10.44
#